data_AF-A0A7X3QNG0-F1
#
_entry.id   AF-A0A7X3QNG0-F1
#
_cell.length_a   1.000
_cell.length_b   1.000
_cell.length_c   1.000
_cell.angle_alpha   90.00
_cell.angle_beta   90.00
_cell.angle_gamma   90.00
#
_symmetry.space_group_name_H-M   'P 1'
#
loop_
_entity.id
_entity.type
_entity.pdbx_description
1 polymer ?
#
loop_
_entity_poly.entity_id
_entity_poly.type
_entity_poly.pdbx_seq_one_letter_code
_entity_poly.pdbx_strand_id
1 'polypeptide(L)'
;MRLYIIVVSLFALAALACSQDGDDESSSRLQTVQDRGEVVCATLDDTPGFGFLDEQGSHVGFDIDLCRAVAAATLGNADAVELRTIDAAERGPVMQAGEVDLLVWVTTWTSSRDAAWGDFVPTMFYDGQGFMVPNRLGVSSAYELGGAAVCTTAGTTSELNMEDFFRQNRMEYNPLIFESGDVALDAYANGVCDVFTTDRSALAALRTSIPNPEEHIILPEVISEEPLTPLVPHGDSQWFDIVKSVMAILIYAEAYGVNSGNVAEMATSDNVKVKRLLGTEGSWGQADLGLDTTVAQTVITRVGNYGEIYERHLGLGGIGLPREGGRNALWADAPCTDCPKGGQIYAAPLR
;
A
#
# COMPACT_ATOMS: atom_id res chain seq x y z
N MET A 1 -9.20 -26.94 82.90
CA MET A 1 -10.11 -28.08 82.71
C MET A 1 -11.38 -27.52 82.10
N ARG A 2 -11.68 -27.92 80.85
CA ARG A 2 -12.57 -27.24 79.90
C ARG A 2 -14.04 -27.61 80.11
N LEU A 3 -14.92 -26.61 79.99
CA LEU A 3 -16.34 -26.70 79.60
C LEU A 3 -16.68 -25.26 79.15
N TYR A 4 -17.05 -24.96 77.91
CA TYR A 4 -18.41 -25.15 77.38
C TYR A 4 -18.54 -24.51 75.97
N ILE A 5 -19.65 -24.87 75.32
CA ILE A 5 -20.43 -24.13 74.31
C ILE A 5 -20.22 -24.54 72.84
N ILE A 6 -21.29 -25.19 72.38
CA ILE A 6 -21.73 -25.51 71.03
C ILE A 6 -21.88 -24.23 70.21
N VAL A 7 -21.27 -24.19 69.02
CA VAL A 7 -21.49 -23.13 68.02
C VAL A 7 -22.45 -23.66 66.95
N VAL A 8 -23.60 -23.01 66.86
CA VAL A 8 -24.61 -23.15 65.80
C VAL A 8 -24.11 -22.40 64.57
N SER A 9 -23.88 -23.12 63.47
CA SER A 9 -23.44 -22.53 62.20
C SER A 9 -24.61 -21.86 61.48
N LEU A 10 -24.55 -20.53 61.37
CA LEU A 10 -25.48 -19.68 60.63
C LEU A 10 -25.08 -19.66 59.14
N PHE A 11 -26.01 -20.00 58.25
CA PHE A 11 -25.87 -19.86 56.80
C PHE A 11 -25.79 -18.37 56.41
N ALA A 12 -24.69 -17.94 55.79
CA ALA A 12 -24.53 -16.62 55.21
C ALA A 12 -24.92 -16.65 53.72
N LEU A 13 -25.97 -15.89 53.38
CA LEU A 13 -26.42 -15.64 52.01
C LEU A 13 -25.53 -14.52 51.42
N ALA A 14 -24.56 -14.88 50.59
CA ALA A 14 -23.75 -13.91 49.84
C ALA A 14 -24.52 -13.46 48.60
N ALA A 15 -24.85 -12.17 48.54
CA ALA A 15 -25.39 -11.55 47.34
C ALA A 15 -24.31 -11.53 46.25
N LEU A 16 -24.58 -12.22 45.14
CA LEU A 16 -23.86 -12.06 43.88
C LEU A 16 -24.14 -10.63 43.37
N ALA A 17 -23.18 -9.73 43.55
CA ALA A 17 -23.10 -8.54 42.72
C ALA A 17 -22.61 -8.98 41.35
N CYS A 18 -23.48 -8.97 40.34
CA CYS A 18 -23.06 -9.03 38.95
C CYS A 18 -22.23 -7.77 38.68
N SER A 19 -20.92 -7.92 38.59
CA SER A 19 -20.09 -6.98 37.85
C SER A 19 -20.58 -7.03 36.40
N GLN A 20 -21.25 -5.97 35.95
CA GLN A 20 -21.37 -5.70 34.53
C GLN A 20 -19.95 -5.38 34.07
N ASP A 21 -19.27 -6.36 33.51
CA ASP A 21 -18.20 -6.09 32.56
C ASP A 21 -18.86 -5.26 31.45
N GLY A 22 -18.62 -3.95 31.49
CA GLY A 22 -18.87 -3.12 30.33
C GLY A 22 -17.92 -3.64 29.26
N ASP A 23 -18.49 -4.10 28.15
CA ASP A 23 -17.77 -4.15 26.89
C ASP A 23 -17.22 -2.72 26.70
N ASP A 24 -15.91 -2.53 26.92
CA ASP A 24 -15.18 -1.44 26.30
C ASP A 24 -15.30 -1.72 24.80
N GLU A 25 -16.37 -1.21 24.20
CA GLU A 25 -16.56 -1.19 22.76
C GLU A 25 -15.44 -0.30 22.22
N SER A 26 -14.28 -0.91 21.98
CA SER A 26 -13.16 -0.22 21.34
C SER A 26 -13.73 0.40 20.07
N SER A 27 -13.76 1.73 20.01
CA SER A 27 -14.34 2.46 18.88
C SER A 27 -13.76 1.91 17.59
N SER A 28 -14.60 1.55 16.62
CA SER A 28 -14.10 1.09 15.33
C SER A 28 -13.17 2.14 14.73
N ARG A 29 -12.23 1.72 13.88
CA ARG A 29 -11.30 2.64 13.24
C ARG A 29 -12.03 3.63 12.34
N LEU A 30 -13.13 3.21 11.71
CA LEU A 30 -14.02 4.11 10.99
C LEU A 30 -14.55 5.22 11.91
N GLN A 31 -15.08 4.88 13.09
CA GLN A 31 -15.57 5.87 14.05
C GLN A 31 -14.43 6.77 14.54
N THR A 32 -13.27 6.20 14.83
CA THR A 32 -12.07 6.95 15.24
C THR A 32 -11.63 7.97 14.18
N VAL A 33 -11.59 7.55 12.91
CA VAL A 33 -11.29 8.41 11.76
C VAL A 33 -12.33 9.51 11.60
N GLN A 34 -13.63 9.18 11.74
CA GLN A 34 -14.72 10.15 11.64
C GLN A 34 -14.70 11.19 12.76
N ASP A 35 -14.44 10.76 14.01
CA ASP A 35 -14.35 11.64 15.17
C ASP A 35 -13.11 12.55 15.09
N ARG A 36 -11.99 12.01 14.62
CA ARG A 36 -10.75 12.78 14.41
C ARG A 36 -10.86 13.71 13.20
N GLY A 37 -11.62 13.33 12.19
CA GLY A 37 -11.82 14.09 10.96
C GLY A 37 -10.70 13.96 9.92
N GLU A 38 -9.78 13.00 10.09
CA GLU A 38 -8.71 12.71 9.13
C GLU A 38 -8.27 11.23 9.20
N VAL A 39 -7.80 10.71 8.05
CA VAL A 39 -7.14 9.41 7.95
C VAL A 39 -5.63 9.61 8.13
N VAL A 40 -5.04 8.92 9.10
CA VAL A 40 -3.60 8.94 9.35
C VAL A 40 -2.96 7.84 8.55
N CYS A 41 -2.11 8.20 7.58
CA CYS A 41 -1.38 7.26 6.78
C CYS A 41 0.13 7.38 6.99
N ALA A 42 0.78 6.24 7.23
CA ALA A 42 2.24 6.15 7.16
C ALA A 42 2.67 6.00 5.70
N THR A 43 3.75 6.68 5.31
CA THR A 43 4.26 6.70 3.95
C THR A 43 5.77 7.03 3.91
N LEU A 44 6.29 7.15 2.69
CA LEU A 44 7.62 7.61 2.36
C LEU A 44 7.53 8.93 1.58
N ASP A 45 8.65 9.66 1.47
CA ASP A 45 8.66 10.98 0.83
C ASP A 45 9.81 11.20 -0.17
N ASP A 46 10.53 10.14 -0.52
CA ASP A 46 11.76 10.16 -1.31
C ASP A 46 11.69 9.36 -2.64
N THR A 47 10.55 8.76 -3.00
CA THR A 47 10.42 7.94 -4.22
C THR A 47 9.43 8.57 -5.22
N PRO A 48 9.95 9.31 -6.23
CA PRO A 48 9.12 9.95 -7.26
C PRO A 48 8.07 9.01 -7.88
N GLY A 49 6.85 9.50 -8.01
CA GLY A 49 5.71 8.74 -8.54
C GLY A 49 5.01 7.83 -7.52
N PHE A 50 5.65 7.38 -6.44
CA PHE A 50 4.99 6.54 -5.41
C PHE A 50 4.53 7.34 -4.21
N GLY A 51 5.50 7.88 -3.45
CA GLY A 51 5.30 8.83 -2.37
C GLY A 51 6.50 9.76 -2.35
N PHE A 52 6.28 11.05 -2.60
CA PHE A 52 7.37 12.02 -2.63
C PHE A 52 6.88 13.42 -2.31
N LEU A 53 7.82 14.29 -1.92
CA LEU A 53 7.58 15.73 -1.84
C LEU A 53 7.72 16.35 -3.23
N ASP A 54 6.68 17.04 -3.69
CA ASP A 54 6.78 17.89 -4.88
C ASP A 54 7.63 19.15 -4.64
N GLU A 55 7.80 19.96 -5.67
CA GLU A 55 8.55 21.23 -5.59
C GLU A 55 7.96 22.23 -4.59
N GLN A 56 6.70 22.05 -4.19
CA GLN A 56 6.02 22.87 -3.19
C GLN A 56 6.14 22.28 -1.77
N GLY A 57 6.79 21.12 -1.61
CA GLY A 57 6.92 20.41 -0.34
C GLY A 57 5.65 19.68 0.07
N SER A 58 4.75 19.37 -0.87
CA SER A 58 3.53 18.61 -0.61
C SER A 58 3.73 17.13 -0.92
N HIS A 59 3.24 16.25 -0.05
CA HIS A 59 3.21 14.81 -0.34
C HIS A 59 2.26 14.51 -1.50
N VAL A 60 2.79 13.86 -2.52
CA VAL A 60 2.08 13.42 -3.71
C VAL A 60 2.56 12.04 -4.14
N GLY A 61 1.73 11.32 -4.88
CA GLY A 61 2.13 10.07 -5.52
C GLY A 61 1.02 9.02 -5.56
N PHE A 62 1.34 7.92 -6.22
CA PHE A 62 0.46 6.79 -6.44
C PHE A 62 -0.08 6.18 -5.14
N ASP A 63 0.80 5.97 -4.14
CA ASP A 63 0.42 5.42 -2.84
C ASP A 63 -0.41 6.42 -2.04
N ILE A 64 -0.01 7.70 -2.05
CA ILE A 64 -0.69 8.80 -1.35
C ILE A 64 -2.14 8.93 -1.81
N ASP A 65 -2.40 8.76 -3.11
CA ASP A 65 -3.75 8.91 -3.63
C ASP A 65 -4.70 7.79 -3.21
N LEU A 66 -4.20 6.63 -2.78
CA LEU A 66 -5.07 5.68 -2.11
C LEU A 66 -5.47 6.15 -0.71
N CYS A 67 -4.55 6.72 0.06
CA CYS A 67 -4.90 7.31 1.35
C CYS A 67 -5.98 8.40 1.18
N ARG A 68 -5.82 9.25 0.16
CA ARG A 68 -6.84 10.24 -0.23
C ARG A 68 -8.15 9.61 -0.68
N ALA A 69 -8.11 8.47 -1.38
CA ALA A 69 -9.32 7.74 -1.77
C ALA A 69 -10.08 7.19 -0.56
N VAL A 70 -9.36 6.68 0.44
CA VAL A 70 -9.95 6.22 1.70
C VAL A 70 -10.55 7.40 2.47
N ALA A 71 -9.86 8.53 2.58
CA ALA A 71 -10.41 9.74 3.19
C ALA A 71 -11.65 10.27 2.44
N ALA A 72 -11.64 10.25 1.11
CA ALA A 72 -12.82 10.58 0.31
C ALA A 72 -14.00 9.63 0.59
N ALA A 73 -13.73 8.34 0.82
CA ALA A 73 -14.76 7.34 1.10
C ALA A 73 -15.37 7.49 2.51
N THR A 74 -14.55 7.77 3.51
CA THR A 74 -14.96 7.75 4.93
C THR A 74 -15.36 9.12 5.47
N LEU A 75 -14.81 10.19 4.90
CA LEU A 75 -14.97 11.58 5.35
C LEU A 75 -15.58 12.50 4.27
N GLY A 76 -15.70 12.02 3.03
CA GLY A 76 -16.16 12.84 1.90
C GLY A 76 -15.16 13.89 1.42
N ASN A 77 -13.95 13.91 2.00
CA ASN A 77 -12.88 14.86 1.71
C ASN A 77 -11.55 14.13 1.47
N ALA A 78 -11.03 14.20 0.25
CA ALA A 78 -9.75 13.58 -0.12
C ALA A 78 -8.55 14.25 0.55
N ASP A 79 -8.68 15.50 0.98
CA ASP A 79 -7.60 16.25 1.63
C ASP A 79 -7.57 16.04 3.16
N ALA A 80 -8.52 15.28 3.71
CA ALA A 80 -8.59 14.97 5.14
C ALA A 80 -7.64 13.81 5.50
N VAL A 81 -6.34 14.03 5.28
CA VAL A 81 -5.28 13.05 5.52
C VAL A 81 -4.15 13.66 6.34
N GLU A 82 -3.67 12.92 7.34
CA GLU A 82 -2.38 13.16 8.00
C GLU A 82 -1.38 12.17 7.39
N LEU A 83 -0.30 12.68 6.78
CA LEU A 83 0.74 11.85 6.17
C LEU A 83 1.99 11.87 7.06
N ARG A 84 2.36 10.71 7.58
CA ARG A 84 3.54 10.51 8.42
C ARG A 84 4.64 9.82 7.62
N THR A 85 5.70 10.55 7.30
CA THR A 85 6.94 9.94 6.79
C THR A 85 7.58 9.13 7.92
N ILE A 86 7.90 7.88 7.63
CA ILE A 86 8.62 6.97 8.52
C ILE A 86 9.71 6.26 7.73
N ASP A 87 10.65 5.60 8.40
CA ASP A 87 11.67 4.76 7.77
C ASP A 87 11.16 3.34 7.50
N ALA A 88 11.83 2.62 6.58
CA ALA A 88 11.45 1.28 6.17
C ALA A 88 11.35 0.28 7.34
N ALA A 89 12.22 0.44 8.36
CA ALA A 89 12.27 -0.39 9.56
C ALA A 89 11.15 -0.08 10.56
N GLU A 90 10.55 1.11 10.50
CA GLU A 90 9.50 1.55 11.43
C GLU A 90 8.10 1.05 11.01
N ARG A 91 7.92 0.68 9.74
CA ARG A 91 6.63 0.18 9.18
C ARG A 91 5.97 -0.90 10.04
N GLY A 92 6.72 -1.94 10.42
CA GLY A 92 6.19 -3.03 11.24
C GLY A 92 5.72 -2.55 12.61
N PRO A 93 6.59 -1.90 13.41
CA PRO A 93 6.24 -1.34 14.70
C PRO A 93 5.02 -0.41 14.69
N VAL A 94 4.93 0.57 13.77
CA VAL A 94 3.80 1.52 13.75
C VAL A 94 2.47 0.84 13.42
N MET A 95 2.51 -0.18 12.56
CA MET A 95 1.34 -0.96 12.19
C MET A 95 0.88 -1.88 13.32
N GLN A 96 1.83 -2.53 14.01
CA GLN A 96 1.56 -3.37 15.18
C GLN A 96 1.00 -2.59 16.36
N ALA A 97 1.47 -1.36 16.55
CA ALA A 97 0.99 -0.46 17.60
C ALA A 97 -0.35 0.20 17.25
N GLY A 98 -0.80 0.12 15.99
CA GLY A 98 -2.01 0.81 15.53
C GLY A 98 -1.89 2.34 15.56
N GLU A 99 -0.67 2.87 15.39
CA GLU A 99 -0.40 4.31 15.45
C GLU A 99 -0.92 5.07 14.22
N VAL A 100 -1.19 4.35 13.14
CA VAL A 100 -1.71 4.84 11.86
C VAL A 100 -2.88 3.97 11.41
N ASP A 101 -3.78 4.51 10.58
CA ASP A 101 -4.93 3.77 10.10
C ASP A 101 -4.61 2.90 8.88
N LEU A 102 -3.61 3.32 8.11
CA LEU A 102 -3.23 2.74 6.82
C LEU A 102 -1.75 2.97 6.56
N LEU A 103 -1.03 1.96 6.08
CA LEU A 103 0.29 2.15 5.47
C LEU A 103 0.12 2.22 3.96
N VAL A 104 0.44 3.37 3.36
CA VAL A 104 0.51 3.55 1.90
C VAL A 104 1.97 3.77 1.49
N TRP A 105 2.59 2.71 1.01
CA TRP A 105 4.02 2.65 0.68
C TRP A 105 4.19 1.49 -0.31
N VAL A 106 5.22 1.53 -1.17
CA VAL A 106 5.89 0.39 -1.84
C VAL A 106 6.27 -0.77 -0.88
N THR A 107 5.29 -1.38 -0.24
CA THR A 107 5.46 -2.45 0.75
C THR A 107 4.98 -3.76 0.15
N THR A 108 5.92 -4.69 0.00
CA THR A 108 5.62 -6.04 -0.47
C THR A 108 4.77 -6.81 0.52
N TRP A 109 3.68 -7.39 0.03
CA TRP A 109 2.93 -8.41 0.76
C TRP A 109 3.73 -9.70 0.85
N THR A 110 4.16 -10.04 2.05
CA THR A 110 4.80 -11.32 2.38
C THR A 110 4.03 -12.02 3.49
N SER A 111 4.14 -13.34 3.59
CA SER A 111 3.47 -14.11 4.64
C SER A 111 3.92 -13.74 6.05
N SER A 112 5.18 -13.34 6.23
CA SER A 112 5.69 -12.90 7.53
C SER A 112 5.16 -11.53 7.93
N ARG A 113 5.00 -10.59 6.98
CA ARG A 113 4.39 -9.28 7.23
C ARG A 113 2.90 -9.42 7.50
N ASP A 114 2.19 -10.23 6.71
CA ASP A 114 0.75 -10.48 6.88
C ASP A 114 0.42 -11.13 8.23
N ALA A 115 1.29 -12.02 8.71
CA ALA A 115 1.12 -12.63 10.02
C ALA A 115 1.41 -11.70 11.21
N ALA A 116 2.12 -10.59 10.99
CA ALA A 116 2.70 -9.81 12.09
C ALA A 116 2.33 -8.33 12.09
N TRP A 117 2.13 -7.70 10.93
CA TRP A 117 2.01 -6.26 10.79
C TRP A 117 0.56 -5.81 10.62
N GLY A 118 -0.22 -6.51 9.80
CA GLY A 118 -1.56 -6.09 9.45
C GLY A 118 -2.12 -6.83 8.24
N ASP A 119 -3.37 -6.53 7.92
CA ASP A 119 -4.11 -7.16 6.83
C ASP A 119 -3.85 -6.40 5.52
N PHE A 120 -3.29 -7.10 4.53
CA PHE A 120 -2.97 -6.53 3.21
C PHE A 120 -4.19 -6.54 2.27
N VAL A 121 -4.39 -5.43 1.55
CA VAL A 121 -5.50 -5.29 0.57
C VAL A 121 -5.07 -5.81 -0.81
N PRO A 122 -5.99 -5.95 -1.80
CA PRO A 122 -5.64 -6.44 -3.15
C PRO A 122 -4.47 -5.66 -3.74
N THR A 123 -3.54 -6.39 -4.37
CA THR A 123 -2.29 -5.83 -4.87
C THR A 123 -2.51 -4.62 -5.75
N MET A 124 -1.91 -3.50 -5.35
CA MET A 124 -2.03 -2.22 -6.03
C MET A 124 -0.98 -2.06 -7.13
N PHE A 125 0.20 -2.65 -6.97
CA PHE A 125 1.26 -2.64 -7.99
C PHE A 125 2.11 -3.92 -7.93
N TYR A 126 2.30 -4.59 -9.05
CA TYR A 126 3.16 -5.76 -9.18
C TYR A 126 4.56 -5.35 -9.65
N ASP A 127 5.55 -5.59 -8.79
CA ASP A 127 6.96 -5.33 -9.09
C ASP A 127 7.85 -6.58 -8.87
N GLY A 128 9.15 -6.38 -8.99
CA GLY A 128 10.18 -7.30 -8.59
C GLY A 128 11.49 -6.55 -8.37
N GLN A 129 12.35 -7.09 -7.50
CA GLN A 129 13.63 -6.47 -7.22
C GLN A 129 14.59 -6.58 -8.41
N GLY A 130 15.38 -5.52 -8.61
CA GLY A 130 16.45 -5.48 -9.60
C GLY A 130 17.70 -4.79 -9.07
N PHE A 131 18.62 -4.48 -9.97
CA PHE A 131 19.90 -3.83 -9.67
C PHE A 131 20.12 -2.67 -10.64
N MET A 132 20.54 -1.52 -10.11
CA MET A 132 20.96 -0.36 -10.88
C MET A 132 22.46 -0.16 -10.75
N VAL A 133 23.13 0.06 -11.88
CA VAL A 133 24.58 0.22 -11.97
C VAL A 133 24.93 1.40 -12.89
N PRO A 134 26.05 2.10 -12.67
CA PRO A 134 26.52 3.08 -13.62
C PRO A 134 27.13 2.36 -14.84
N ASN A 135 26.95 2.90 -16.04
CA ASN A 135 27.47 2.34 -17.30
C ASN A 135 28.97 2.05 -17.24
N ARG A 136 29.73 2.86 -16.49
CA ARG A 136 31.19 2.70 -16.29
C ARG A 136 31.57 1.38 -15.61
N LEU A 137 30.65 0.70 -14.93
CA LEU A 137 30.91 -0.60 -14.31
C LEU A 137 31.09 -1.70 -15.38
N GLY A 138 30.57 -1.49 -16.59
CA GLY A 138 30.83 -2.37 -17.73
C GLY A 138 30.15 -3.74 -17.68
N VAL A 139 29.16 -3.92 -16.80
CA VAL A 139 28.36 -5.14 -16.66
C VAL A 139 27.01 -5.00 -17.36
N SER A 140 26.44 -6.13 -17.78
CA SER A 140 25.16 -6.19 -18.49
C SER A 140 24.15 -7.12 -17.83
N SER A 141 24.57 -7.87 -16.81
CA SER A 141 23.76 -8.84 -16.08
C SER A 141 24.06 -8.79 -14.58
N ALA A 142 23.02 -9.00 -13.77
CA ALA A 142 23.14 -9.11 -12.31
C ALA A 142 24.03 -10.29 -11.87
N TYR A 143 24.23 -11.30 -12.74
CA TYR A 143 25.13 -12.43 -12.48
C TYR A 143 26.63 -12.05 -12.59
N GLU A 144 26.95 -10.83 -13.03
CA GLU A 144 28.31 -10.30 -13.13
C GLU A 144 28.71 -9.46 -11.90
N LEU A 145 27.85 -9.35 -10.88
CA LEU A 145 28.04 -8.46 -9.73
C LEU A 145 28.88 -9.06 -8.59
N GLY A 146 29.47 -10.23 -8.77
CA GLY A 146 30.30 -10.86 -7.75
C GLY A 146 31.47 -9.97 -7.32
N GLY A 147 31.54 -9.68 -6.01
CA GLY A 147 32.57 -8.84 -5.41
C GLY A 147 32.27 -7.34 -5.42
N ALA A 148 31.22 -6.90 -6.14
CA ALA A 148 30.79 -5.50 -6.15
C ALA A 148 30.23 -5.07 -4.78
N ALA A 149 30.46 -3.81 -4.39
CA ALA A 149 29.81 -3.22 -3.22
C ALA A 149 28.35 -2.87 -3.57
N VAL A 150 27.37 -3.49 -2.89
CA VAL A 150 25.94 -3.33 -3.20
C VAL A 150 25.22 -2.62 -2.07
N CYS A 151 24.68 -1.41 -2.32
CA CYS A 151 23.81 -0.76 -1.33
C CYS A 151 22.39 -1.29 -1.39
N THR A 152 21.77 -1.35 -0.21
CA THR A 152 20.32 -1.48 -0.03
C THR A 152 19.93 -0.87 1.32
N THR A 153 18.64 -0.84 1.62
CA THR A 153 18.08 -0.30 2.87
C THR A 153 17.71 -1.43 3.83
N ALA A 154 17.99 -1.23 5.12
CA ALA A 154 17.67 -2.16 6.19
C ALA A 154 16.15 -2.39 6.33
N GLY A 155 15.75 -3.59 6.73
CA GLY A 155 14.34 -3.89 7.02
C GLY A 155 13.47 -4.02 5.76
N THR A 156 14.09 -4.22 4.60
CA THR A 156 13.42 -4.43 3.32
C THR A 156 13.41 -5.90 2.91
N THR A 157 12.52 -6.28 2.00
CA THR A 157 12.62 -7.56 1.30
C THR A 157 13.89 -7.58 0.44
N SER A 158 14.27 -6.42 -0.11
CA SER A 158 15.45 -6.27 -0.96
C SER A 158 16.76 -6.70 -0.30
N GLU A 159 16.94 -6.40 0.99
CA GLU A 159 18.06 -6.87 1.79
C GLU A 159 18.17 -8.41 1.81
N LEU A 160 17.08 -9.08 2.16
CA LEU A 160 17.04 -10.55 2.29
C LEU A 160 17.16 -11.26 0.93
N ASN A 161 16.43 -10.77 -0.06
CA ASN A 161 16.43 -11.31 -1.42
C ASN A 161 17.78 -11.12 -2.11
N MET A 162 18.49 -10.01 -1.84
CA MET A 162 19.86 -9.81 -2.32
C MET A 162 20.82 -10.84 -1.72
N GLU A 163 20.77 -11.08 -0.40
CA GLU A 163 21.59 -12.11 0.26
C GLU A 163 21.34 -13.48 -0.38
N ASP A 164 20.07 -13.85 -0.57
CA ASP A 164 19.67 -15.11 -1.20
C ASP A 164 20.17 -15.22 -2.65
N PHE A 165 20.04 -14.17 -3.45
CA PHE A 165 20.50 -14.13 -4.84
C PHE A 165 22.01 -14.34 -4.95
N PHE A 166 22.82 -13.62 -4.17
CA PHE A 166 24.27 -13.77 -4.19
C PHE A 166 24.71 -15.16 -3.74
N ARG A 167 24.09 -15.67 -2.66
CA ARG A 167 24.37 -17.01 -2.12
C ARG A 167 24.01 -18.11 -3.10
N GLN A 168 22.81 -18.06 -3.69
CA GLN A 168 22.31 -19.07 -4.63
C GLN A 168 23.20 -19.17 -5.88
N ASN A 169 23.73 -18.03 -6.34
CA ASN A 169 24.58 -17.95 -7.52
C ASN A 169 26.08 -18.06 -7.22
N ARG A 170 26.46 -18.29 -5.95
CA ARG A 170 27.85 -18.44 -5.50
C ARG A 170 28.74 -17.24 -5.86
N MET A 171 28.16 -16.04 -5.76
CA MET A 171 28.85 -14.78 -5.97
C MET A 171 29.44 -14.28 -4.64
N GLU A 172 30.59 -13.61 -4.69
CA GLU A 172 31.13 -12.91 -3.53
C GLU A 172 30.18 -11.77 -3.13
N TYR A 173 29.79 -11.75 -1.85
CA TYR A 173 28.73 -10.89 -1.32
C TYR A 173 29.32 -9.79 -0.42
N ASN A 174 29.22 -8.54 -0.88
CA ASN A 174 29.76 -7.35 -0.20
C ASN A 174 28.64 -6.30 0.01
N PRO A 175 27.68 -6.52 0.93
CA PRO A 175 26.57 -5.59 1.15
C PRO A 175 26.99 -4.35 1.93
N LEU A 176 26.38 -3.22 1.58
CA LEU A 176 26.37 -2.00 2.39
C LEU A 176 24.91 -1.67 2.74
N ILE A 177 24.53 -1.95 3.98
CA ILE A 177 23.16 -1.77 4.46
C ILE A 177 23.05 -0.41 5.14
N PHE A 178 22.10 0.41 4.69
CA PHE A 178 21.83 1.75 5.22
C PHE A 178 20.47 1.79 5.91
N GLU A 179 20.30 2.69 6.87
CA GLU A 179 19.03 2.84 7.60
C GLU A 179 17.93 3.47 6.74
N SER A 180 18.28 4.46 5.91
CA SER A 180 17.34 5.19 5.04
C SER A 180 17.66 5.02 3.54
N GLY A 181 16.64 5.20 2.70
CA GLY A 181 16.72 5.04 1.24
C GLY A 181 17.54 6.12 0.56
N ASP A 182 17.32 7.38 0.93
CA ASP A 182 18.05 8.55 0.47
C ASP A 182 19.56 8.45 0.71
N VAL A 183 20.00 8.05 1.91
CA VAL A 183 21.42 7.88 2.25
C VAL A 183 22.04 6.73 1.44
N ALA A 184 21.29 5.65 1.21
CA ALA A 184 21.74 4.53 0.38
C ALA A 184 21.90 4.96 -1.10
N LEU A 185 20.97 5.76 -1.62
CA LEU A 185 21.03 6.31 -2.97
C LEU A 185 22.18 7.30 -3.12
N ASP A 186 22.40 8.16 -2.13
CA ASP A 186 23.53 9.10 -2.10
C ASP A 186 24.87 8.38 -2.05
N ALA A 187 24.99 7.31 -1.26
CA ALA A 187 26.18 6.48 -1.23
C ALA A 187 26.48 5.87 -2.60
N TYR A 188 25.44 5.38 -3.30
CA TYR A 188 25.56 4.91 -4.68
C TYR A 188 25.99 6.02 -5.65
N ALA A 189 25.29 7.16 -5.63
CA ALA A 189 25.55 8.28 -6.54
C ALA A 189 26.96 8.86 -6.37
N ASN A 190 27.51 8.83 -5.15
CA ASN A 190 28.87 9.26 -4.84
C ASN A 190 29.94 8.17 -5.03
N GLY A 191 29.55 6.98 -5.51
CA GLY A 191 30.46 5.88 -5.81
C GLY A 191 31.02 5.16 -4.58
N VAL A 192 30.36 5.27 -3.43
CA VAL A 192 30.65 4.44 -2.24
C VAL A 192 30.23 3.00 -2.51
N CYS A 193 29.14 2.79 -3.23
CA CYS A 193 28.75 1.50 -3.77
C CYS A 193 28.92 1.45 -5.29
N ASP A 194 29.11 0.25 -5.81
CA ASP A 194 29.11 -0.03 -7.24
C ASP A 194 27.69 -0.25 -7.79
N VAL A 195 26.79 -0.75 -6.94
CA VAL A 195 25.44 -1.19 -7.28
C VAL A 195 24.45 -0.68 -6.24
N PHE A 196 23.25 -0.32 -6.69
CA PHE A 196 22.10 -0.06 -5.83
C PHE A 196 20.98 -1.05 -6.14
N THR A 197 20.35 -1.65 -5.12
CA THR A 197 19.25 -2.61 -5.31
C THR A 197 18.00 -2.24 -4.53
N THR A 198 16.86 -2.30 -5.20
CA THR A 198 15.50 -2.22 -4.66
C THR A 198 14.54 -2.68 -5.77
N ASP A 199 13.23 -2.47 -5.58
CA ASP A 199 12.19 -2.75 -6.56
C ASP A 199 12.43 -1.97 -7.86
N ARG A 200 12.18 -2.58 -9.02
CA ARG A 200 12.58 -1.99 -10.31
C ARG A 200 11.85 -0.70 -10.64
N SER A 201 10.60 -0.55 -10.21
CA SER A 201 9.88 0.71 -10.34
C SER A 201 10.48 1.81 -9.48
N ALA A 202 10.89 1.50 -8.25
CA ALA A 202 11.62 2.42 -7.39
C ALA A 202 13.00 2.75 -7.98
N LEU A 203 13.74 1.78 -8.52
CA LEU A 203 14.99 2.06 -9.25
C LEU A 203 14.76 3.03 -10.42
N ALA A 204 13.70 2.85 -11.19
CA ALA A 204 13.37 3.74 -12.30
C ALA A 204 13.03 5.16 -11.82
N ALA A 205 12.28 5.26 -10.73
CA ALA A 205 11.94 6.51 -10.06
C ALA A 205 13.19 7.23 -9.52
N LEU A 206 13.96 6.56 -8.65
CA LEU A 206 15.14 7.12 -8.01
C LEU A 206 16.22 7.50 -9.03
N ARG A 207 16.33 6.76 -10.14
CA ARG A 207 17.22 7.15 -11.25
C ARG A 207 16.91 8.55 -11.78
N THR A 208 15.66 9.01 -11.75
CA THR A 208 15.33 10.37 -12.20
C THR A 208 15.90 11.47 -11.30
N SER A 209 16.27 11.12 -10.06
CA SER A 209 16.72 12.05 -9.03
C SER A 209 18.25 12.10 -8.87
N ILE A 210 18.98 11.16 -9.49
CA ILE A 210 20.46 11.14 -9.45
C ILE A 210 21.07 11.95 -10.60
N PRO A 211 22.28 12.51 -10.42
CA PRO A 211 23.00 13.19 -11.50
C PRO A 211 23.25 12.30 -12.72
N ASN A 212 23.12 12.85 -13.92
CA ASN A 212 23.33 12.15 -15.21
C ASN A 212 22.54 10.83 -15.29
N PRO A 213 21.20 10.84 -15.16
CA PRO A 213 20.37 9.63 -15.07
C PRO A 213 20.57 8.64 -16.22
N GLU A 214 20.95 9.13 -17.41
CA GLU A 214 21.27 8.34 -18.60
C GLU A 214 22.54 7.50 -18.47
N GLU A 215 23.43 7.83 -17.53
CA GLU A 215 24.63 7.06 -17.21
C GLU A 215 24.34 5.84 -16.34
N HIS A 216 23.09 5.63 -15.93
CA HIS A 216 22.68 4.55 -15.04
C HIS A 216 21.68 3.61 -15.72
N ILE A 217 21.97 2.32 -15.64
CA ILE A 217 21.14 1.26 -16.21
C ILE A 217 20.58 0.36 -15.12
N ILE A 218 19.33 -0.05 -15.30
CA ILE A 218 18.70 -1.11 -14.51
C ILE A 218 18.95 -2.41 -15.26
N LEU A 219 19.62 -3.36 -14.61
CA LEU A 219 19.97 -4.66 -15.17
C LEU A 219 18.71 -5.49 -15.48
N PRO A 220 18.77 -6.41 -16.46
CA PRO A 220 17.58 -7.07 -16.97
C PRO A 220 16.96 -8.08 -16.00
N GLU A 221 17.73 -8.64 -15.08
CA GLU A 221 17.24 -9.64 -14.13
C GLU A 221 16.20 -9.08 -13.14
N VAL A 222 15.23 -9.93 -12.79
CA VAL A 222 14.26 -9.71 -11.72
C VAL A 222 14.45 -10.88 -10.76
N ILE A 223 14.77 -10.61 -9.50
CA ILE A 223 15.21 -11.66 -8.57
C ILE A 223 14.15 -12.07 -7.53
N SER A 224 13.04 -11.34 -7.48
CA SER A 224 11.96 -11.59 -6.52
C SER A 224 10.58 -11.19 -7.09
N GLU A 225 9.54 -11.72 -6.47
CA GLU A 225 8.17 -11.23 -6.60
C GLU A 225 7.87 -10.17 -5.54
N GLU A 226 7.53 -8.94 -5.96
CA GLU A 226 7.24 -7.84 -5.04
C GLU A 226 5.82 -7.29 -5.30
N PRO A 227 4.74 -7.98 -4.86
CA PRO A 227 3.38 -7.45 -4.90
C PRO A 227 3.23 -6.32 -3.87
N LEU A 228 3.33 -5.09 -4.33
CA LEU A 228 3.25 -3.87 -3.52
C LEU A 228 1.79 -3.55 -3.25
N THR A 229 1.45 -3.43 -1.98
CA THR A 229 0.08 -3.12 -1.58
C THR A 229 0.00 -2.52 -0.19
N PRO A 230 -0.94 -1.59 0.03
CA PRO A 230 -1.25 -1.08 1.35
C PRO A 230 -1.71 -2.17 2.32
N LEU A 231 -1.60 -1.85 3.60
CA LEU A 231 -2.15 -2.67 4.68
C LEU A 231 -2.71 -1.82 5.80
N VAL A 232 -3.62 -2.41 6.56
CA VAL A 232 -4.22 -1.81 7.76
C VAL A 232 -3.83 -2.59 9.01
N PRO A 233 -3.79 -1.97 10.20
CA PRO A 233 -3.59 -2.73 11.44
C PRO A 233 -4.66 -3.81 11.63
N HIS A 234 -4.26 -4.98 12.13
CA HIS A 234 -5.17 -6.08 12.46
C HIS A 234 -6.28 -5.67 13.45
N GLY A 235 -7.27 -6.55 13.60
CA GLY A 235 -8.27 -6.46 14.67
C GLY A 235 -9.50 -5.61 14.33
N ASP A 236 -9.56 -5.03 13.14
CA ASP A 236 -10.74 -4.30 12.64
C ASP A 236 -11.09 -4.74 11.21
N SER A 237 -11.96 -5.75 11.12
CA SER A 237 -12.40 -6.29 9.83
C SER A 237 -13.24 -5.29 9.03
N GLN A 238 -14.01 -4.41 9.69
CA GLN A 238 -14.79 -3.38 8.99
C GLN A 238 -13.85 -2.42 8.27
N TRP A 239 -12.82 -1.92 8.97
CA TRP A 239 -11.84 -1.02 8.37
C TRP A 239 -11.07 -1.68 7.22
N PHE A 240 -10.65 -2.94 7.41
CA PHE A 240 -10.03 -3.71 6.33
C PHE A 240 -10.93 -3.83 5.09
N ASP A 241 -12.20 -4.18 5.28
CA ASP A 241 -13.17 -4.32 4.19
C ASP A 241 -13.49 -2.97 3.52
N ILE A 242 -13.45 -1.85 4.25
CA ILE A 242 -13.57 -0.50 3.68
C ILE A 242 -12.41 -0.24 2.72
N VAL A 243 -11.15 -0.35 3.17
CA VAL A 243 -9.98 -0.05 2.33
C VAL A 243 -9.90 -0.97 1.12
N LYS A 244 -10.19 -2.26 1.31
CA LYS A 244 -10.30 -3.25 0.22
C LYS A 244 -11.41 -2.89 -0.78
N SER A 245 -12.55 -2.39 -0.31
CA SER A 245 -13.64 -1.94 -1.17
C SER A 245 -13.28 -0.66 -1.93
N VAL A 246 -12.53 0.27 -1.33
CA VAL A 246 -12.01 1.46 -2.00
C VAL A 246 -11.09 1.06 -3.16
N MET A 247 -10.16 0.12 -2.95
CA MET A 247 -9.35 -0.44 -4.05
C MET A 247 -10.22 -1.03 -5.17
N ALA A 248 -11.26 -1.78 -4.82
CA ALA A 248 -12.19 -2.34 -5.80
C ALA A 248 -12.97 -1.25 -6.56
N ILE A 249 -13.39 -0.16 -5.90
CA ILE A 249 -14.02 1.00 -6.55
C ILE A 249 -13.10 1.56 -7.63
N LEU A 250 -11.83 1.83 -7.29
CA LEU A 250 -10.87 2.44 -8.22
C LEU A 250 -10.64 1.54 -9.45
N ILE A 251 -10.46 0.24 -9.23
CA ILE A 251 -10.22 -0.75 -10.31
C ILE A 251 -11.47 -0.90 -11.19
N TYR A 252 -12.66 -1.04 -10.60
CA TYR A 252 -13.88 -1.25 -11.37
C TYR A 252 -14.42 0.02 -12.04
N ALA A 253 -14.13 1.20 -11.49
CA ALA A 253 -14.37 2.45 -12.18
C ALA A 253 -13.64 2.47 -13.52
N GLU A 254 -12.34 2.16 -13.52
CA GLU A 254 -11.56 2.07 -14.75
C GLU A 254 -12.12 0.99 -15.69
N ALA A 255 -12.34 -0.22 -15.17
CA ALA A 255 -12.85 -1.35 -15.95
C ALA A 255 -14.21 -1.07 -16.62
N TYR A 256 -15.02 -0.18 -16.04
CA TYR A 256 -16.34 0.18 -16.57
C TYR A 256 -16.34 1.52 -17.33
N GLY A 257 -15.18 2.13 -17.54
CA GLY A 257 -15.04 3.40 -18.24
C GLY A 257 -15.57 4.61 -17.45
N VAL A 258 -15.68 4.49 -16.13
CA VAL A 258 -16.04 5.59 -15.24
C VAL A 258 -14.76 6.28 -14.75
N ASN A 259 -14.69 7.60 -14.90
CA ASN A 259 -13.55 8.43 -14.53
C ASN A 259 -14.02 9.72 -13.84
N SER A 260 -13.06 10.48 -13.31
CA SER A 260 -13.35 11.75 -12.61
C SER A 260 -14.13 12.76 -13.47
N GLY A 261 -13.94 12.74 -14.79
CA GLY A 261 -14.58 13.65 -15.74
C GLY A 261 -16.00 13.25 -16.17
N ASN A 262 -16.40 11.98 -16.02
CA ASN A 262 -17.69 11.48 -16.52
C ASN A 262 -18.59 10.82 -15.46
N VAL A 263 -18.15 10.70 -14.21
CA VAL A 263 -18.89 9.98 -13.15
C VAL A 263 -20.34 10.46 -12.98
N ALA A 264 -20.60 11.77 -13.10
CA ALA A 264 -21.94 12.34 -13.03
C ALA A 264 -22.83 11.93 -14.20
N GLU A 265 -22.28 11.82 -15.42
CA GLU A 265 -23.00 11.30 -16.59
C GLU A 265 -23.26 9.81 -16.42
N MET A 266 -22.23 9.06 -16.01
CA MET A 266 -22.27 7.60 -15.83
C MET A 266 -23.24 7.16 -14.74
N ALA A 267 -23.58 8.01 -13.77
CA ALA A 267 -24.63 7.77 -12.79
C ALA A 267 -26.01 7.53 -13.45
N THR A 268 -26.22 8.02 -14.68
CA THR A 268 -27.44 7.83 -15.46
C THR A 268 -27.37 6.68 -16.47
N SER A 269 -26.22 5.97 -16.54
CA SER A 269 -25.98 4.88 -17.48
C SER A 269 -26.97 3.72 -17.27
N ASP A 270 -27.42 3.08 -18.36
CA ASP A 270 -28.21 1.84 -18.30
C ASP A 270 -27.38 0.59 -17.99
N ASN A 271 -26.05 0.71 -17.93
CA ASN A 271 -25.17 -0.40 -17.59
C ASN A 271 -25.33 -0.79 -16.11
N VAL A 272 -25.91 -1.96 -15.86
CA VAL A 272 -26.17 -2.49 -14.51
C VAL A 272 -24.92 -2.63 -13.62
N LYS A 273 -23.73 -2.80 -14.22
CA LYS A 273 -22.47 -2.83 -13.48
C LYS A 273 -22.10 -1.43 -12.98
N VAL A 274 -22.29 -0.41 -13.83
CA VAL A 274 -22.06 1.00 -13.50
C VAL A 274 -23.07 1.47 -12.45
N LYS A 275 -24.37 1.16 -12.63
CA LYS A 275 -25.40 1.53 -11.65
C LYS A 275 -25.09 1.00 -10.24
N ARG A 276 -24.62 -0.25 -10.15
CA ARG A 276 -24.21 -0.86 -8.89
C ARG A 276 -22.97 -0.24 -8.30
N LEU A 277 -21.92 -0.07 -9.10
CA LEU A 277 -20.69 0.59 -8.67
C LEU A 277 -21.02 1.96 -8.05
N LEU A 278 -21.80 2.78 -8.77
CA LEU A 278 -22.12 4.16 -8.38
C LEU A 278 -23.26 4.27 -7.37
N GLY A 279 -23.84 3.15 -6.92
CA GLY A 279 -24.91 3.16 -5.92
C GLY A 279 -26.24 3.75 -6.40
N THR A 280 -26.47 3.83 -7.71
CA THR A 280 -27.76 4.27 -8.27
C THR A 280 -28.76 3.13 -8.38
N GLU A 281 -28.29 1.86 -8.36
CA GLU A 281 -29.13 0.68 -8.25
C GLU A 281 -28.41 -0.48 -7.55
N GLY A 282 -29.08 -1.12 -6.59
CA GLY A 282 -28.54 -2.25 -5.83
C GLY A 282 -27.55 -1.84 -4.73
N SER A 283 -26.95 -2.84 -4.10
CA SER A 283 -25.93 -2.71 -3.06
C SER A 283 -24.79 -3.67 -3.37
N TRP A 284 -23.60 -3.32 -2.89
CA TRP A 284 -22.43 -4.17 -2.78
C TRP A 284 -21.90 -4.25 -1.33
N GLY A 285 -22.70 -3.78 -0.36
CA GLY A 285 -22.37 -3.79 1.07
C GLY A 285 -22.00 -2.44 1.66
N GLN A 286 -22.19 -1.32 0.94
CA GLN A 286 -21.77 0.03 1.40
C GLN A 286 -22.28 0.36 2.79
N ALA A 287 -23.59 0.18 3.00
CA ALA A 287 -24.24 0.52 4.27
C ALA A 287 -23.80 -0.41 5.42
N ASP A 288 -23.51 -1.68 5.13
CA ASP A 288 -23.00 -2.63 6.12
C ASP A 288 -21.57 -2.26 6.55
N LEU A 289 -20.81 -1.60 5.66
CA LEU A 289 -19.50 -1.02 5.95
C LEU A 289 -19.58 0.38 6.59
N GLY A 290 -20.78 0.92 6.83
CA GLY A 290 -20.94 2.27 7.38
C GLY A 290 -20.63 3.40 6.39
N LEU A 291 -20.65 3.12 5.08
CA LEU A 291 -20.40 4.08 4.01
C LEU A 291 -21.70 4.55 3.34
N ASP A 292 -21.65 5.75 2.76
CA ASP A 292 -22.74 6.26 1.93
C ASP A 292 -22.99 5.36 0.71
N THR A 293 -24.26 5.25 0.31
CA THR A 293 -24.65 4.40 -0.83
C THR A 293 -23.95 4.81 -2.14
N THR A 294 -23.71 6.11 -2.32
CA THR A 294 -23.04 6.69 -3.49
C THR A 294 -21.55 6.94 -3.28
N VAL A 295 -20.91 6.34 -2.26
CA VAL A 295 -19.50 6.58 -1.89
C VAL A 295 -18.54 6.49 -3.08
N ALA A 296 -18.77 5.56 -4.02
CA ALA A 296 -17.95 5.43 -5.22
C ALA A 296 -17.96 6.69 -6.09
N GLN A 297 -19.09 7.40 -6.17
CA GLN A 297 -19.17 8.66 -6.91
C GLN A 297 -18.25 9.71 -6.26
N THR A 298 -18.25 9.81 -4.92
CA THR A 298 -17.39 10.72 -4.18
C THR A 298 -15.92 10.40 -4.40
N VAL A 299 -15.53 9.13 -4.22
CA VAL A 299 -14.14 8.68 -4.44
C VAL A 299 -13.69 9.01 -5.85
N ILE A 300 -14.42 8.57 -6.88
CA ILE A 300 -14.02 8.77 -8.28
C ILE A 300 -13.98 10.26 -8.65
N THR A 301 -14.91 11.08 -8.15
CA THR A 301 -14.90 12.53 -8.39
C THR A 301 -13.64 13.18 -7.81
N ARG A 302 -13.20 12.74 -6.62
CA ARG A 302 -12.10 13.38 -5.89
C ARG A 302 -10.72 12.89 -6.33
N VAL A 303 -10.57 11.60 -6.60
CA VAL A 303 -9.27 10.99 -6.88
C VAL A 303 -9.15 10.33 -8.26
N GLY A 304 -10.27 10.13 -8.97
CA GLY A 304 -10.30 9.38 -10.23
C GLY A 304 -10.34 7.86 -10.03
N ASN A 305 -10.25 7.13 -11.14
CA ASN A 305 -10.11 5.67 -11.15
C ASN A 305 -8.64 5.21 -11.08
N TYR A 306 -8.40 3.90 -10.98
CA TYR A 306 -7.04 3.34 -10.89
C TYR A 306 -6.13 3.79 -12.05
N GLY A 307 -6.64 3.77 -13.29
CA GLY A 307 -5.90 4.22 -14.47
C GLY A 307 -5.53 5.71 -14.41
N GLU A 308 -6.42 6.58 -13.94
CA GLU A 308 -6.13 8.01 -13.75
C GLU A 308 -5.06 8.24 -12.67
N ILE A 309 -5.07 7.46 -11.59
CA ILE A 309 -4.04 7.50 -10.54
C ILE A 309 -2.69 7.02 -11.09
N TYR A 310 -2.69 5.92 -11.84
CA TYR A 310 -1.48 5.39 -12.45
C TYR A 310 -0.88 6.36 -13.46
N GLU A 311 -1.66 6.87 -14.41
CA GLU A 311 -1.14 7.70 -15.50
C GLU A 311 -0.55 9.03 -15.01
N ARG A 312 -1.13 9.64 -13.98
CA ARG A 312 -0.63 10.93 -13.45
C ARG A 312 0.68 10.82 -12.68
N HIS A 313 0.98 9.65 -12.10
CA HIS A 313 2.14 9.48 -11.20
C HIS A 313 3.20 8.54 -11.75
N LEU A 314 2.77 7.41 -12.31
CA LEU A 314 3.65 6.36 -12.78
C LEU A 314 3.74 6.32 -14.30
N GLY A 315 2.64 6.59 -15.02
CA GLY A 315 2.59 6.59 -16.48
C GLY A 315 3.25 7.82 -17.12
N LEU A 316 2.80 8.18 -18.33
CA LEU A 316 3.42 9.27 -19.10
C LEU A 316 3.25 10.66 -18.46
N GLY A 317 2.28 10.82 -17.55
CA GLY A 317 2.09 12.05 -16.77
C GLY A 317 3.07 12.19 -15.60
N GLY A 318 3.78 11.12 -15.24
CA GLY A 318 4.76 11.09 -14.16
C GLY A 318 6.09 10.49 -14.61
N ILE A 319 6.51 9.38 -13.98
CA ILE A 319 7.85 8.79 -14.21
C ILE A 319 7.98 7.89 -15.45
N GLY A 320 6.93 7.77 -16.28
CA GLY A 320 7.00 7.11 -17.59
C GLY A 320 7.08 5.58 -17.56
N LEU A 321 6.62 4.95 -16.49
CA LEU A 321 6.49 3.50 -16.39
C LEU A 321 5.34 3.00 -17.29
N PRO A 322 5.63 2.10 -18.25
CA PRO A 322 4.59 1.56 -19.12
C PRO A 322 3.69 0.58 -18.35
N ARG A 323 2.38 0.78 -18.49
CA ARG A 323 1.36 -0.10 -17.92
C ARG A 323 0.88 -1.18 -18.88
N GLU A 324 0.62 -0.79 -20.13
CA GLU A 324 0.05 -1.68 -21.15
C GLU A 324 0.94 -2.89 -21.45
N GLY A 325 0.33 -4.07 -21.55
CA GLY A 325 1.06 -5.33 -21.77
C GLY A 325 1.88 -5.82 -20.57
N GLY A 326 1.91 -5.08 -19.46
CA GLY A 326 2.56 -5.46 -18.21
C GLY A 326 1.61 -6.03 -17.16
N ARG A 327 2.16 -6.44 -16.02
CA ARG A 327 1.40 -6.99 -14.88
C ARG A 327 0.43 -5.97 -14.27
N ASN A 328 0.73 -4.68 -14.36
CA ASN A 328 -0.07 -3.59 -13.80
C ASN A 328 -1.22 -3.11 -14.71
N ALA A 329 -1.43 -3.75 -15.87
CA ALA A 329 -2.64 -3.56 -16.64
C ALA A 329 -3.86 -4.21 -15.95
N LEU A 330 -5.06 -3.80 -16.33
CA LEU A 330 -6.29 -4.45 -15.90
C LEU A 330 -6.31 -5.92 -16.30
N TRP A 331 -6.94 -6.74 -15.45
CA TRP A 331 -7.31 -8.12 -15.78
C TRP A 331 -8.34 -8.15 -16.93
N ALA A 332 -8.36 -9.27 -17.68
CA ALA A 332 -8.91 -9.34 -19.04
C ALA A 332 -10.46 -9.37 -19.19
N ASP A 333 -11.27 -9.20 -18.14
CA ASP A 333 -12.73 -9.41 -18.17
C ASP A 333 -13.58 -8.14 -17.96
N ALA A 334 -12.96 -6.96 -18.05
CA ALA A 334 -13.73 -5.77 -18.36
C ALA A 334 -14.34 -5.95 -19.77
N PRO A 335 -15.66 -5.78 -19.98
CA PRO A 335 -16.34 -5.97 -21.27
C PRO A 335 -15.96 -4.93 -22.34
N CYS A 336 -14.77 -4.35 -22.25
CA CYS A 336 -14.18 -3.50 -23.26
C CYS A 336 -13.49 -4.37 -24.31
N THR A 337 -13.90 -4.19 -25.56
CA THR A 337 -13.33 -4.85 -26.72
C THR A 337 -11.85 -4.48 -26.95
N ASP A 338 -11.38 -3.38 -26.34
CA ASP A 338 -10.08 -2.74 -26.59
C ASP A 338 -9.21 -2.57 -25.32
N CYS A 339 -9.55 -3.15 -24.16
CA CYS A 339 -8.63 -3.06 -23.02
C CYS A 339 -7.42 -3.98 -23.18
N PRO A 340 -6.26 -3.64 -22.56
CA PRO A 340 -5.12 -4.51 -22.51
C PRO A 340 -5.52 -5.86 -21.88
N LYS A 341 -5.43 -6.94 -22.66
CA LYS A 341 -5.70 -8.29 -22.18
C LYS A 341 -4.44 -8.84 -21.49
N GLY A 342 -4.58 -9.34 -20.27
CA GLY A 342 -3.56 -10.15 -19.60
C GLY A 342 -2.79 -9.49 -18.45
N GLY A 343 -3.25 -8.35 -17.93
CA GLY A 343 -2.75 -7.80 -16.68
C GLY A 343 -3.25 -8.54 -15.43
N GLN A 344 -2.76 -8.16 -14.26
CA GLN A 344 -3.04 -8.80 -12.97
C GLN A 344 -3.83 -7.92 -12.01
N ILE A 345 -4.08 -6.64 -12.35
CA ILE A 345 -4.87 -5.76 -11.49
C ILE A 345 -6.33 -6.21 -11.48
N TYR A 346 -6.74 -6.74 -10.33
CA TYR A 346 -8.06 -7.29 -10.05
C TYR A 346 -8.42 -7.12 -8.57
N ALA A 347 -9.71 -7.00 -8.28
CA ALA A 347 -10.25 -7.06 -6.93
C ALA A 347 -11.53 -7.92 -6.92
N ALA A 348 -12.00 -8.31 -5.74
CA ALA A 348 -13.30 -8.99 -5.61
C ALA A 348 -14.42 -8.09 -6.16
N PRO A 349 -15.40 -8.63 -6.93
CA PRO A 349 -16.47 -7.83 -7.51
C PRO A 349 -17.31 -7.14 -6.44
N LEU A 350 -17.61 -5.85 -6.65
CA LEU A 350 -18.59 -5.12 -5.85
C LEU A 350 -20.00 -5.65 -6.19
N ARG A 351 -20.53 -6.56 -5.35
CA ARG A 351 -21.78 -7.29 -5.60
C ARG A 351 -22.57 -7.55 -4.33
#